data_AF-A0A1M6HWH4-F1
#
_entry.id   AF-A0A1M6HWH4-F1
#
_cell.length_a   1.000
_cell.length_b   1.000
_cell.length_c   1.000
_cell.angle_alpha   90.00
_cell.angle_beta   90.00
_cell.angle_gamma   90.00
#
_symmetry.space_group_name_H-M   'P 1'
#
loop_
_entity.id
_entity.type
_entity.pdbx_description
1 polymer ?
#
loop_
_entity_poly.entity_id
_entity_poly.type
_entity_poly.pdbx_seq_one_letter_code
_entity_poly.pdbx_strand_id
1 'polypeptide(L)'
;MNYVIWLAVLAVVLFLFYRYATRAARVKAAALAAEFPAAWREILTGRVAFYLSLTDNERKRFEREVQVFLAQTRITGLQTEVDDTTRVLVAASAIIPIFGFRDWEYGNLSEVLIVPDAWKEAPNPDQETAPLAGQLLGSVRNFQTSQYMHLSKASLEQGFRDSLDRQNVGIHEFAHLLDQADGVIDGVPKLALPPELLQPWAAVMAREIEAIRAGKSDINPYGGTNEAEFFAVVTEYFFEKPENLQENHPELYQLLTRALRQNPKKRFLRFAIDPREWLKTLRSKRKFGRNDPCPCGSGKKYKDCHLQQTVVT
;
A
#
# COMPACT_ATOMS: atom_id res chain seq x y z
N MET A 1 3.32 36.32 44.83
CA MET A 1 2.26 35.30 44.64
C MET A 1 1.86 35.14 43.17
N ASN A 2 1.60 36.24 42.43
CA ASN A 2 1.17 36.17 41.03
C ASN A 2 2.19 35.57 40.05
N TYR A 3 3.50 35.80 40.24
CA TYR A 3 4.54 35.23 39.36
C TYR A 3 4.62 33.70 39.40
N VAL A 4 4.31 33.08 40.55
CA VAL A 4 4.31 31.61 40.67
C VAL A 4 3.17 31.00 39.87
N ILE A 5 2.00 31.65 39.85
CA ILE A 5 0.85 31.23 39.06
C ILE A 5 1.17 31.34 37.56
N TRP A 6 1.77 32.45 37.12
CA TRP A 6 2.17 32.62 35.71
C TRP A 6 3.25 31.64 35.26
N LEU A 7 4.22 31.33 36.12
CA LEU A 7 5.23 30.30 35.85
C LEU A 7 4.61 28.91 35.74
N ALA A 8 3.64 28.58 36.59
CA ALA A 8 2.92 27.31 36.52
C ALA A 8 2.10 27.20 35.22
N VAL A 9 1.39 28.26 34.82
CA VAL A 9 0.65 28.31 33.55
C VAL A 9 1.59 28.15 32.35
N LEU A 10 2.73 28.88 32.35
CA LEU A 10 3.73 28.75 31.29
C LEU A 10 4.29 27.33 31.20
N ALA A 11 4.59 26.70 32.33
CA ALA A 11 5.07 25.32 32.36
C ALA A 11 4.03 24.34 31.79
N VAL A 12 2.75 24.52 32.11
CA VAL A 12 1.66 23.71 31.54
C VAL A 12 1.54 23.92 30.04
N VAL A 13 1.58 25.17 29.56
CA VAL A 13 1.53 25.49 28.12
C VAL A 13 2.71 24.85 27.38
N LEU A 14 3.94 25.00 27.91
CA LEU A 14 5.13 24.38 27.33
C LEU A 14 5.05 22.85 27.35
N PHE A 15 4.51 22.25 28.42
CA PHE A 15 4.31 20.81 28.50
C PHE A 15 3.28 20.30 27.48
N LEU A 16 2.15 20.99 27.33
CA LEU A 16 1.11 20.65 26.34
C LEU A 16 1.65 20.82 24.92
N PHE A 17 2.38 21.90 24.65
CA PHE A 17 3.04 22.13 23.37
C PHE A 17 4.08 21.05 23.08
N TYR A 18 4.95 20.70 24.04
CA TYR A 18 5.89 19.59 23.91
C TYR A 18 5.16 18.28 23.62
N ARG A 19 4.07 17.96 24.33
CA ARG A 19 3.26 16.75 24.08
C ARG A 19 2.67 16.75 22.68
N TYR A 20 2.17 17.88 22.20
CA TYR A 20 1.61 18.03 20.86
C TYR A 20 2.69 17.86 19.79
N ALA A 21 3.76 18.64 19.87
CA ALA A 21 4.87 18.64 18.90
C ALA A 21 5.59 17.28 18.82
N THR A 22 5.70 16.56 19.95
CA THR A 22 6.36 15.23 19.98
C THR A 22 5.40 14.06 19.78
N ARG A 23 4.09 14.30 19.56
CA ARG A 23 3.09 13.22 19.49
C ARG A 23 3.46 12.17 18.44
N ALA A 24 3.76 12.57 17.21
CA ALA A 24 4.09 11.66 16.12
C ALA A 24 5.33 10.82 16.43
N ALA A 25 6.41 11.46 16.90
CA ALA A 25 7.65 10.78 17.29
C ALA A 25 7.43 9.79 18.46
N ARG A 26 6.64 10.17 19.46
CA ARG A 26 6.33 9.28 20.61
C ARG A 26 5.47 8.09 20.20
N VAL A 27 4.47 8.29 19.34
CA VAL A 27 3.64 7.20 18.81
C VAL A 27 4.50 6.22 18.01
N LYS A 28 5.35 6.73 17.11
CA LYS A 28 6.31 5.93 16.35
C LYS A 28 7.27 5.16 17.24
N ALA A 29 7.86 5.82 18.24
CA ALA A 29 8.78 5.17 19.20
C ALA A 29 8.09 4.07 20.01
N ALA A 30 6.86 4.30 20.47
CA ALA A 30 6.09 3.30 21.20
C ALA A 30 5.73 2.10 20.31
N ALA A 31 5.32 2.34 19.06
CA ALA A 31 5.01 1.29 18.10
C ALA A 31 6.24 0.42 17.79
N LEU A 32 7.41 1.03 17.62
CA LEU A 32 8.67 0.33 17.31
C LEU A 32 9.33 -0.33 18.53
N ALA A 33 8.94 0.04 19.75
CA ALA A 33 9.41 -0.61 20.97
C ALA A 33 8.70 -1.96 21.20
N ALA A 34 7.49 -2.12 20.67
CA ALA A 34 6.77 -3.39 20.71
C ALA A 34 7.28 -4.35 19.62
N GLU A 35 7.36 -5.64 19.96
CA GLU A 35 7.64 -6.67 18.96
C GLU A 35 6.51 -6.76 17.91
N PHE A 36 6.89 -7.08 16.67
CA PHE A 36 5.91 -7.26 15.60
C PHE A 36 5.05 -8.52 15.87
N PRO A 37 3.72 -8.39 16.01
CA PRO A 37 2.85 -9.50 16.37
C PRO A 37 2.95 -10.70 15.43
N ALA A 38 3.02 -11.91 16.00
CA ALA A 38 3.11 -13.15 15.21
C ALA A 38 1.91 -13.33 14.27
N ALA A 39 0.69 -13.03 14.73
CA ALA A 39 -0.53 -13.09 13.92
C ALA A 39 -0.47 -12.19 12.69
N TRP A 40 0.09 -10.97 12.82
CA TRP A 40 0.25 -10.06 11.68
C TRP A 40 1.26 -10.62 10.68
N ARG A 41 2.32 -11.29 11.15
CA ARG A 41 3.33 -11.90 10.29
C ARG A 41 2.74 -13.07 9.52
N GLU A 42 1.89 -13.86 10.15
CA GLU A 42 1.14 -14.94 9.50
C GLU A 42 0.22 -14.39 8.40
N ILE A 43 -0.48 -13.28 8.66
CA ILE A 43 -1.30 -12.60 7.63
C ILE A 43 -0.43 -12.15 6.45
N LEU A 44 0.66 -11.42 6.70
CA LEU A 44 1.57 -10.96 5.63
C LEU A 44 2.11 -12.14 4.81
N THR A 45 2.51 -13.21 5.48
CA THR A 45 3.06 -14.42 4.87
C THR A 45 2.01 -15.20 4.07
N GLY A 46 0.75 -15.22 4.51
CA GLY A 46 -0.34 -15.95 3.85
C GLY A 46 -1.14 -15.12 2.83
N ARG A 47 -0.93 -13.80 2.78
CA ARG A 47 -1.74 -12.89 1.97
C ARG A 47 -0.99 -11.98 1.03
N VAL A 48 0.26 -11.59 1.32
CA VAL A 48 0.92 -10.49 0.62
C VAL A 48 2.12 -10.99 -0.19
N ALA A 49 1.93 -11.20 -1.50
CA ALA A 49 2.97 -11.67 -2.42
C ALA A 49 4.23 -10.78 -2.38
N PHE A 50 4.03 -9.46 -2.29
CA PHE A 50 5.12 -8.50 -2.18
C PHE A 50 6.02 -8.79 -0.96
N TYR A 51 5.45 -9.00 0.23
CA TYR A 51 6.18 -9.27 1.47
C TYR A 51 7.06 -10.52 1.36
N LEU A 52 6.56 -11.54 0.67
CA LEU A 52 7.28 -12.80 0.45
C LEU A 52 8.46 -12.63 -0.50
N SER A 53 8.36 -11.69 -1.45
CA SER A 53 9.45 -11.32 -2.35
C SER A 53 10.60 -10.55 -1.67
N LEU A 54 10.43 -10.16 -0.39
CA LEU A 54 11.42 -9.39 0.35
C LEU A 54 12.50 -10.27 0.98
N THR A 55 13.71 -9.73 1.11
CA THR A 55 14.77 -10.31 1.96
C THR A 55 14.44 -10.21 3.44
N ASP A 56 15.14 -10.96 4.30
CA ASP A 56 14.95 -10.88 5.76
C ASP A 56 15.11 -9.45 6.32
N ASN A 57 16.08 -8.69 5.80
CA ASN A 57 16.29 -7.30 6.21
C ASN A 57 15.15 -6.40 5.73
N GLU A 58 14.66 -6.62 4.51
CA GLU A 58 13.53 -5.88 3.96
C GLU A 58 12.22 -6.25 4.65
N ARG A 59 12.01 -7.51 5.04
CA ARG A 59 10.84 -7.95 5.82
C ARG A 59 10.80 -7.27 7.17
N LYS A 60 11.93 -7.23 7.89
CA LYS A 60 12.04 -6.47 9.16
C LYS A 60 11.71 -4.99 8.97
N ARG A 61 12.14 -4.39 7.86
CA ARG A 61 11.81 -2.99 7.54
C ARG A 61 10.32 -2.83 7.26
N PHE A 62 9.76 -3.68 6.40
CA PHE A 62 8.34 -3.66 6.03
C PHE A 62 7.44 -3.83 7.26
N GLU A 63 7.78 -4.76 8.16
CA GLU A 63 7.09 -4.96 9.44
C GLU A 63 7.10 -3.70 10.31
N ARG A 64 8.24 -3.01 10.39
CA ARG A 64 8.36 -1.73 11.11
C ARG A 64 7.50 -0.64 10.48
N GLU A 65 7.51 -0.53 9.15
CA GLU A 65 6.70 0.45 8.42
C GLU A 65 5.19 0.18 8.61
N VAL A 66 4.77 -1.10 8.59
CA VAL A 66 3.40 -1.52 8.91
C VAL A 66 3.02 -1.15 10.35
N GLN A 67 3.88 -1.40 11.34
CA GLN A 67 3.62 -1.01 12.74
C GLN A 67 3.45 0.51 12.89
N VAL A 68 4.31 1.29 12.25
CA VAL A 68 4.26 2.75 12.31
C VAL A 68 2.99 3.27 11.65
N PHE A 69 2.64 2.76 10.47
CA PHE A 69 1.40 3.11 9.78
C PHE A 69 0.17 2.81 10.65
N LEU A 70 0.06 1.59 11.19
CA LEU A 70 -1.07 1.19 12.04
C LEU A 70 -1.16 1.94 13.37
N ALA A 71 -0.06 2.55 13.83
CA ALA A 71 -0.05 3.37 15.02
C ALA A 71 -0.44 4.84 14.74
N GLN A 72 -0.17 5.33 13.53
CA GLN A 72 -0.42 6.71 13.12
C GLN A 72 -1.79 6.90 12.46
N THR A 73 -2.24 5.91 11.68
CA THR A 73 -3.47 5.96 10.89
C THR A 73 -4.55 5.10 11.52
N ARG A 74 -5.72 5.69 11.77
CA ARG A 74 -6.88 4.92 12.26
C ARG A 74 -7.50 4.11 11.13
N ILE A 75 -8.00 2.92 11.45
CA ILE A 75 -8.77 2.10 10.51
C ILE A 75 -10.10 1.80 11.16
N THR A 76 -11.17 2.32 10.57
CA THR A 76 -12.51 2.31 11.16
C THR A 76 -13.49 1.63 10.21
N GLY A 77 -14.24 0.65 10.70
CA GLY A 77 -15.28 0.00 9.93
C GLY A 77 -16.59 0.76 10.02
N LEU A 78 -17.18 1.12 8.89
CA LEU A 78 -18.53 1.66 8.81
C LEU A 78 -19.47 0.52 8.48
N GLN A 79 -20.32 0.12 9.44
CA GLN A 79 -21.26 -1.00 9.26
C GLN A 79 -20.57 -2.34 8.89
N THR A 80 -19.27 -2.47 9.21
CA THR A 80 -18.49 -3.68 8.99
C THR A 80 -17.42 -3.79 10.08
N GLU A 81 -17.06 -5.01 10.44
CA GLU A 81 -16.00 -5.25 11.41
C GLU A 81 -14.62 -5.14 10.77
N VAL A 82 -13.69 -4.54 11.51
CA VAL A 82 -12.28 -4.43 11.12
C VAL A 82 -11.46 -5.34 12.02
N ASP A 83 -11.09 -6.50 11.49
CA ASP A 83 -10.21 -7.47 12.13
C ASP A 83 -8.74 -7.19 11.81
N ASP A 84 -7.83 -7.94 12.43
CA ASP A 84 -6.40 -7.80 12.17
C ASP A 84 -6.02 -8.09 10.71
N THR A 85 -6.73 -9.00 10.04
CA THR A 85 -6.54 -9.24 8.59
C THR A 85 -6.77 -7.95 7.82
N THR A 86 -7.94 -7.33 7.97
CA THR A 86 -8.29 -6.08 7.29
C THR A 86 -7.26 -5.00 7.57
N ARG A 87 -6.88 -4.81 8.85
CA ARG A 87 -5.89 -3.79 9.25
C ARG A 87 -4.54 -4.00 8.57
N VAL A 88 -4.02 -5.22 8.60
CA VAL A 88 -2.71 -5.54 8.01
C VAL A 88 -2.75 -5.42 6.50
N LEU A 89 -3.85 -5.78 5.83
CA LEU A 89 -3.98 -5.60 4.38
C LEU A 89 -4.01 -4.13 3.97
N VAL A 90 -4.75 -3.27 4.69
CA VAL A 90 -4.71 -1.81 4.48
C VAL A 90 -3.28 -1.29 4.63
N ALA A 91 -2.59 -1.66 5.70
CA ALA A 91 -1.22 -1.24 5.92
C ALA A 91 -0.27 -1.74 4.82
N ALA A 92 -0.43 -2.99 4.36
CA ALA A 92 0.35 -3.52 3.26
C ALA A 92 0.12 -2.73 1.96
N SER A 93 -1.14 -2.41 1.63
CA SER A 93 -1.47 -1.57 0.48
C SER A 93 -0.84 -0.19 0.55
N ALA A 94 -0.76 0.40 1.75
CA ALA A 94 -0.09 1.67 1.98
C ALA A 94 1.42 1.57 1.75
N ILE A 95 2.07 0.55 2.32
CA ILE A 95 3.54 0.46 2.32
C ILE A 95 4.10 0.04 0.96
N ILE A 96 3.40 -0.81 0.19
CA ILE A 96 3.92 -1.36 -1.09
C ILE A 96 4.38 -0.27 -2.08
N PRO A 97 3.55 0.74 -2.44
CA PRO A 97 3.95 1.79 -3.37
C PRO A 97 5.17 2.58 -2.89
N ILE A 98 5.26 2.80 -1.58
CA ILE A 98 6.25 3.71 -0.99
C ILE A 98 7.50 3.01 -0.45
N PHE A 99 7.58 1.68 -0.51
CA PHE A 99 8.68 0.91 0.07
C PHE A 99 10.07 1.27 -0.49
N GLY A 100 10.13 1.89 -1.68
CA GLY A 100 11.36 2.44 -2.25
C GLY A 100 11.87 3.71 -1.55
N PHE A 101 11.02 4.42 -0.80
CA PHE A 101 11.32 5.68 -0.11
C PHE A 101 11.50 5.44 1.39
N ARG A 102 12.75 5.36 1.85
CA ARG A 102 13.08 4.94 3.23
C ARG A 102 12.57 5.86 4.34
N ASP A 103 12.38 7.14 4.04
CA ASP A 103 12.09 8.18 5.02
C ASP A 103 10.73 8.85 4.74
N TRP A 104 9.84 8.17 4.00
CA TRP A 104 8.55 8.69 3.61
C TRP A 104 7.41 7.99 4.36
N GLU A 105 6.44 8.78 4.84
CA GLU A 105 5.24 8.34 5.54
C GLU A 105 4.04 9.17 5.05
N TYR A 106 2.83 8.62 5.11
CA TYR A 106 1.58 9.32 4.77
C TYR A 106 1.24 10.36 5.86
N GLY A 107 1.87 11.53 5.82
CA GLY A 107 1.73 12.56 6.88
C GLY A 107 0.33 13.18 7.01
N ASN A 108 -0.47 13.16 5.95
CA ASN A 108 -1.79 13.81 5.90
C ASN A 108 -2.97 12.81 6.01
N LEU A 109 -2.70 11.50 5.99
CA LEU A 109 -3.72 10.47 6.11
C LEU A 109 -4.03 10.19 7.58
N SER A 110 -5.20 10.62 8.02
CA SER A 110 -5.61 10.42 9.42
C SER A 110 -6.35 9.11 9.64
N GLU A 111 -7.14 8.67 8.65
CA GLU A 111 -8.08 7.58 8.85
C GLU A 111 -8.47 6.89 7.53
N VAL A 112 -8.55 5.57 7.56
CA VAL A 112 -9.08 4.72 6.49
C VAL A 112 -10.41 4.13 6.94
N LEU A 113 -11.48 4.42 6.20
CA LEU A 113 -12.83 3.98 6.45
C LEU A 113 -13.11 2.74 5.60
N ILE A 114 -13.34 1.62 6.27
CA ILE A 114 -13.67 0.35 5.62
C ILE A 114 -15.18 0.25 5.50
N VAL A 115 -15.68 0.08 4.27
CA VAL A 115 -17.10 0.01 3.96
C VAL A 115 -17.48 -1.35 3.36
N PRO A 116 -18.74 -1.79 3.46
CA PRO A 116 -19.26 -2.93 2.71
C PRO A 116 -19.36 -2.59 1.20
N ASP A 117 -19.23 -3.57 0.31
CA ASP A 117 -19.37 -3.40 -1.16
C ASP A 117 -20.69 -2.76 -1.60
N ALA A 118 -21.72 -2.83 -0.77
CA ALA A 118 -23.05 -2.32 -1.07
C ALA A 118 -23.13 -0.78 -1.07
N TRP A 119 -22.06 -0.07 -0.67
CA TRP A 119 -22.01 1.39 -0.77
C TRP A 119 -21.71 1.82 -2.20
N LYS A 120 -22.70 1.70 -3.07
CA LYS A 120 -22.69 2.34 -4.39
C LYS A 120 -23.17 3.77 -4.21
N GLU A 121 -22.28 4.75 -4.38
CA GLU A 121 -22.75 6.08 -4.74
C GLU A 121 -23.58 5.96 -6.03
N ALA A 122 -24.68 6.70 -6.12
CA ALA A 122 -25.50 6.67 -7.32
C ALA A 122 -24.63 7.03 -8.54
N PRO A 123 -24.67 6.25 -9.64
CA PRO A 123 -23.84 6.53 -10.80
C PRO A 123 -24.10 7.95 -11.29
N ASN A 124 -23.04 8.72 -11.45
CA ASN A 124 -23.10 10.03 -12.07
C ASN A 124 -23.45 9.82 -13.57
N PRO A 125 -24.55 10.42 -14.09
CA PRO A 125 -24.95 10.23 -15.49
C PRO A 125 -23.87 10.62 -16.51
N ASP A 126 -22.90 11.43 -16.10
CA ASP A 126 -21.81 11.94 -16.94
C ASP A 126 -20.53 11.07 -16.91
N GLN A 127 -20.51 9.97 -16.14
CA GLN A 127 -19.38 9.03 -16.11
C GLN A 127 -19.70 7.74 -16.89
N GLU A 128 -19.07 7.58 -18.06
CA GLU A 128 -19.19 6.36 -18.89
C GLU A 128 -18.55 5.12 -18.25
N THR A 129 -17.64 5.30 -17.29
CA THR A 129 -16.94 4.23 -16.56
C THR A 129 -17.29 4.26 -15.07
N ALA A 130 -17.71 3.11 -14.52
CA ALA A 130 -17.96 2.99 -13.09
C ALA A 130 -16.64 3.17 -12.32
N PRO A 131 -16.61 3.96 -11.24
CA PRO A 131 -15.42 4.07 -10.40
C PRO A 131 -15.05 2.72 -9.80
N LEU A 132 -13.75 2.49 -9.57
CA LEU A 132 -13.30 1.36 -8.76
C LEU A 132 -13.87 1.49 -7.34
N ALA A 133 -13.99 0.36 -6.63
CA ALA A 133 -14.61 0.28 -5.31
C ALA A 133 -13.71 0.83 -4.17
N GLY A 134 -13.30 2.08 -4.31
CA GLY A 134 -12.49 2.89 -3.41
C GLY A 134 -12.66 4.37 -3.81
N GLN A 135 -12.60 5.27 -2.84
CA GLN A 135 -12.68 6.71 -3.12
C GLN A 135 -11.91 7.49 -2.08
N LEU A 136 -11.00 8.34 -2.54
CA LEU A 136 -10.32 9.28 -1.67
C LEU A 136 -11.24 10.45 -1.34
N LEU A 137 -11.52 10.68 -0.05
CA LEU A 137 -12.32 11.81 0.43
C LEU A 137 -11.47 12.80 1.21
N GLY A 138 -11.31 14.01 0.65
CA GLY A 138 -10.66 15.11 1.34
C GLY A 138 -11.63 15.90 2.22
N SER A 139 -11.22 16.25 3.44
CA SER A 139 -11.87 17.33 4.20
C SER A 139 -10.86 18.44 4.50
N VAL A 140 -11.12 19.65 4.04
CA VAL A 140 -10.38 20.84 4.46
C VAL A 140 -11.16 21.45 5.61
N ARG A 141 -10.78 21.14 6.86
CA ARG A 141 -11.21 21.95 8.01
C ARG A 141 -10.11 22.97 8.27
N ASN A 142 -10.47 24.24 8.33
CA ASN A 142 -9.53 25.37 8.47
C ASN A 142 -8.38 25.03 9.43
N PHE A 143 -7.15 25.12 8.90
CA PHE A 143 -5.85 24.87 9.55
C PHE A 143 -5.36 23.41 9.69
N GLN A 144 -6.12 22.38 9.29
CA GLN A 144 -5.62 20.99 9.19
C GLN A 144 -6.23 20.26 7.97
N THR A 145 -5.38 19.87 7.01
CA THR A 145 -5.75 18.92 5.95
C THR A 145 -5.65 17.51 6.50
N SER A 146 -6.78 16.92 6.89
CA SER A 146 -6.88 15.50 7.22
C SER A 146 -7.58 14.78 6.08
N GLN A 147 -6.88 13.85 5.45
CA GLN A 147 -7.44 12.98 4.42
C GLN A 147 -8.10 11.77 5.07
N TYR A 148 -9.24 11.37 4.49
CA TYR A 148 -9.95 10.15 4.78
C TYR A 148 -9.99 9.32 3.50
N MET A 149 -9.73 8.02 3.60
CA MET A 149 -9.83 7.12 2.46
C MET A 149 -10.98 6.15 2.67
N HIS A 150 -11.86 6.00 1.69
CA HIS A 150 -12.84 4.92 1.68
C HIS A 150 -12.30 3.72 0.93
N LEU A 151 -12.44 2.54 1.53
CA LEU A 151 -12.03 1.29 0.89
C LEU A 151 -13.08 0.20 1.13
N SER A 152 -13.53 -0.46 0.07
CA SER A 152 -14.36 -1.64 0.23
C SER A 152 -13.56 -2.76 0.90
N LYS A 153 -14.15 -3.40 1.92
CA LYS A 153 -13.56 -4.58 2.57
C LYS A 153 -13.33 -5.72 1.57
N ALA A 154 -14.32 -6.04 0.73
CA ALA A 154 -14.16 -7.18 -0.16
C ALA A 154 -13.20 -6.88 -1.32
N SER A 155 -13.19 -5.65 -1.83
CA SER A 155 -12.22 -5.24 -2.84
C SER A 155 -10.78 -5.26 -2.31
N LEU A 156 -10.58 -4.80 -1.07
CA LEU A 156 -9.30 -4.95 -0.37
C LEU A 156 -8.89 -6.42 -0.25
N GLU A 157 -9.79 -7.28 0.25
CA GLU A 157 -9.49 -8.70 0.41
C GLU A 157 -9.23 -9.40 -0.93
N GLN A 158 -9.96 -9.02 -1.98
CA GLN A 158 -9.83 -9.53 -3.34
C GLN A 158 -8.49 -9.15 -3.95
N GLY A 159 -8.02 -7.92 -3.77
CA GLY A 159 -6.71 -7.49 -4.29
C GLY A 159 -5.53 -8.31 -3.75
N PHE A 160 -5.64 -8.85 -2.53
CA PHE A 160 -4.65 -9.78 -1.97
C PHE A 160 -5.01 -11.26 -2.18
N ARG A 161 -6.16 -11.55 -2.81
CA ARG A 161 -6.62 -12.91 -3.10
C ARG A 161 -6.04 -13.45 -4.41
N ASP A 162 -5.92 -12.62 -5.44
CA ASP A 162 -5.30 -13.01 -6.70
C ASP A 162 -4.27 -11.96 -7.13
N SER A 163 -3.02 -12.15 -6.70
CA SER A 163 -1.92 -11.24 -7.05
C SER A 163 -1.49 -11.27 -8.53
N LEU A 164 -2.34 -11.82 -9.40
CA LEU A 164 -2.16 -11.93 -10.85
C LEU A 164 -3.46 -11.57 -11.59
N ASP A 165 -4.45 -10.95 -10.95
CA ASP A 165 -5.63 -10.42 -11.66
C ASP A 165 -5.40 -8.99 -12.21
N ARG A 166 -4.30 -8.34 -11.79
CA ARG A 166 -3.90 -6.96 -12.12
C ARG A 166 -4.75 -5.89 -11.42
N GLN A 167 -5.48 -6.25 -10.37
CA GLN A 167 -6.38 -5.36 -9.65
C GLN A 167 -6.10 -5.43 -8.16
N ASN A 168 -5.70 -4.30 -7.57
CA ASN A 168 -5.51 -4.16 -6.15
C ASN A 168 -5.96 -2.77 -5.73
N VAL A 169 -7.27 -2.66 -5.44
CA VAL A 169 -7.91 -1.38 -5.08
C VAL A 169 -7.19 -0.70 -3.91
N GLY A 170 -6.66 -1.46 -2.96
CA GLY A 170 -5.85 -0.88 -1.89
C GLY A 170 -4.62 -0.15 -2.45
N ILE A 171 -3.81 -0.82 -3.29
CA ILE A 171 -2.64 -0.19 -3.93
C ILE A 171 -3.06 1.00 -4.79
N HIS A 172 -4.18 0.90 -5.50
CA HIS A 172 -4.75 1.95 -6.34
C HIS A 172 -5.03 3.24 -5.54
N GLU A 173 -5.81 3.15 -4.45
CA GLU A 173 -6.14 4.31 -3.62
C GLU A 173 -4.89 4.94 -2.97
N PHE A 174 -3.94 4.11 -2.54
CA PHE A 174 -2.68 4.60 -1.98
C PHE A 174 -1.74 5.19 -3.03
N ALA A 175 -1.89 4.84 -4.31
CA ALA A 175 -1.21 5.50 -5.42
C ALA A 175 -1.75 6.93 -5.62
N HIS A 176 -3.07 7.15 -5.51
CA HIS A 176 -3.63 8.51 -5.52
C HIS A 176 -3.11 9.38 -4.38
N LEU A 177 -2.92 8.81 -3.18
CA LEU A 177 -2.29 9.54 -2.08
C LEU A 177 -0.82 9.89 -2.34
N LEU A 178 -0.09 9.03 -3.06
CA LEU A 178 1.28 9.31 -3.46
C LEU A 178 1.33 10.40 -4.53
N ASP A 179 0.39 10.39 -5.48
CA ASP A 179 0.19 11.45 -6.47
C ASP A 179 -0.09 12.79 -5.77
N GLN A 180 -1.03 12.79 -4.83
CA GLN A 180 -1.41 13.97 -4.03
C GLN A 180 -0.33 14.50 -3.08
N ALA A 181 0.83 13.87 -2.98
CA ALA A 181 1.84 14.25 -1.99
C ALA A 181 2.39 15.68 -2.21
N ASP A 182 2.29 16.24 -3.42
CA ASP A 182 2.63 17.63 -3.74
C ASP A 182 1.43 18.60 -3.65
N GLY A 183 0.25 18.09 -3.27
CA GLY A 183 -0.99 18.85 -3.09
C GLY A 183 -1.97 18.78 -4.28
N VAL A 184 -1.60 18.14 -5.39
CA VAL A 184 -2.48 17.99 -6.57
C VAL A 184 -2.60 16.53 -7.00
N ILE A 185 -3.73 16.15 -7.60
CA ILE A 185 -3.94 14.82 -8.17
C ILE A 185 -3.96 15.01 -9.69
N ASP A 186 -2.82 14.77 -10.34
CA ASP A 186 -2.60 15.03 -11.76
C ASP A 186 -1.91 13.85 -12.50
N GLY A 187 -1.74 12.70 -11.83
CA GLY A 187 -1.04 11.53 -12.36
C GLY A 187 0.48 11.67 -12.40
N VAL A 188 1.03 12.75 -11.83
CA VAL A 188 2.46 13.03 -11.78
C VAL A 188 2.89 13.16 -10.31
N PRO A 189 3.30 12.05 -9.66
CA PRO A 189 3.75 12.08 -8.27
C PRO A 189 5.12 12.79 -8.19
N LYS A 190 5.15 14.13 -8.15
CA LYS A 190 6.39 14.94 -8.22
C LYS A 190 7.36 14.66 -7.07
N LEU A 191 6.85 14.14 -5.95
CA LEU A 191 7.69 13.72 -4.84
C LEU A 191 8.42 12.40 -5.11
N ALA A 192 7.83 11.52 -5.92
CA ALA A 192 8.43 10.26 -6.36
C ALA A 192 9.30 10.43 -7.61
N LEU A 193 8.89 11.31 -8.53
CA LEU A 193 9.56 11.57 -9.81
C LEU A 193 10.65 12.64 -9.68
N PRO A 194 11.94 12.27 -9.87
CA PRO A 194 13.01 13.26 -10.04
C PRO A 194 12.68 14.24 -11.18
N PRO A 195 13.11 15.52 -11.10
CA PRO A 195 12.79 16.53 -12.10
C PRO A 195 13.12 16.12 -13.54
N GLU A 196 14.21 15.38 -13.74
CA GLU A 196 14.63 14.87 -15.05
C GLU A 196 13.70 13.82 -15.65
N LEU A 197 12.79 13.24 -14.86
CA LEU A 197 11.83 12.24 -15.29
C LEU A 197 10.44 12.80 -15.58
N LEU A 198 10.14 14.04 -15.19
CA LEU A 198 8.80 14.63 -15.37
C LEU A 198 8.39 14.73 -16.84
N GLN A 199 9.29 15.21 -17.71
CA GLN A 199 9.02 15.34 -19.14
C GLN A 199 8.87 13.97 -19.83
N PRO A 200 9.80 13.00 -19.65
CA PRO A 200 9.60 11.64 -20.14
C PRO A 200 8.30 10.98 -19.64
N TRP A 201 7.97 11.17 -18.36
CA TRP A 201 6.75 10.64 -17.77
C TRP A 201 5.49 11.18 -18.44
N ALA A 202 5.37 12.51 -18.55
CA ALA A 202 4.21 13.14 -19.17
C ALA A 202 4.01 12.69 -20.63
N ALA A 203 5.11 12.58 -21.40
CA ALA A 203 5.06 12.14 -22.78
C ALA A 203 4.60 10.67 -22.92
N VAL A 204 5.12 9.78 -22.07
CA VAL A 204 4.71 8.37 -22.06
C VAL A 204 3.27 8.22 -21.60
N MET A 205 2.88 8.87 -20.51
CA MET A 205 1.52 8.85 -19.98
C MET A 205 0.50 9.26 -21.04
N ALA A 206 0.70 10.40 -21.71
CA ALA A 206 -0.22 10.87 -22.75
C ALA A 206 -0.38 9.85 -23.89
N ARG A 207 0.74 9.27 -24.35
CA ARG A 207 0.73 8.27 -25.44
C ARG A 207 0.03 6.97 -25.03
N GLU A 208 0.26 6.50 -23.81
CA GLU A 208 -0.34 5.28 -23.28
C GLU A 208 -1.85 5.45 -23.03
N ILE A 209 -2.29 6.61 -22.51
CA ILE A 209 -3.71 6.94 -22.34
C ILE A 209 -4.43 6.92 -23.70
N GLU A 210 -3.85 7.54 -24.74
CA GLU A 210 -4.43 7.52 -26.08
C GLU A 210 -4.46 6.11 -26.68
N ALA A 211 -3.45 5.28 -26.42
CA ALA A 211 -3.45 3.88 -26.84
C ALA A 211 -4.55 3.07 -26.12
N ILE A 212 -4.78 3.31 -24.83
CA ILE A 212 -5.86 2.69 -24.06
C ILE A 212 -7.22 3.09 -24.64
N ARG A 213 -7.46 4.39 -24.86
CA ARG A 213 -8.71 4.92 -25.44
C ARG A 213 -8.97 4.36 -26.85
N ALA A 214 -7.91 4.15 -27.63
CA ALA A 214 -8.00 3.56 -28.96
C ALA A 214 -8.18 2.02 -28.95
N GLY A 215 -8.22 1.37 -27.78
CA GLY A 215 -8.31 -0.09 -27.64
C GLY A 215 -7.05 -0.83 -28.10
N LYS A 216 -5.89 -0.16 -28.08
CA LYS A 216 -4.59 -0.65 -28.56
C LYS A 216 -3.61 -0.98 -27.43
N SER A 217 -4.08 -1.05 -26.18
CA SER A 217 -3.28 -1.36 -24.99
C SER A 217 -3.90 -2.55 -24.24
N ASP A 218 -3.08 -3.34 -23.55
CA ASP A 218 -3.53 -4.40 -22.64
C ASP A 218 -3.71 -3.92 -21.18
N ILE A 219 -3.44 -2.64 -20.93
CA ILE A 219 -3.79 -1.94 -19.69
C ILE A 219 -5.31 -1.78 -19.60
N ASN A 220 -5.84 -1.84 -18.38
CA ASN A 220 -7.27 -1.73 -18.11
C ASN A 220 -7.82 -0.41 -18.72
N PRO A 221 -8.93 -0.45 -19.50
CA PRO A 221 -9.56 0.74 -20.08
C PRO A 221 -9.83 1.86 -19.09
N TYR A 222 -10.07 1.53 -17.81
CA TYR A 222 -10.26 2.50 -16.75
C TYR A 222 -9.07 3.46 -16.57
N GLY A 223 -7.84 3.00 -16.83
CA GLY A 223 -6.65 3.85 -16.82
C GLY A 223 -6.63 4.91 -17.94
N GLY A 224 -7.52 4.83 -18.93
CA GLY A 224 -7.69 5.87 -19.95
C GLY A 224 -8.64 7.00 -19.55
N THR A 225 -9.25 6.94 -18.35
CA THR A 225 -10.24 7.93 -17.88
C THR A 225 -9.60 9.31 -17.73
N ASN A 226 -8.53 9.41 -16.93
CA ASN A 226 -7.72 10.62 -16.74
C ASN A 226 -6.30 10.23 -16.27
N GLU A 227 -5.41 11.21 -16.14
CA GLU A 227 -4.01 11.02 -15.77
C GLU A 227 -3.82 10.42 -14.38
N ALA A 228 -4.64 10.80 -13.41
CA ALA A 228 -4.57 10.25 -12.06
C ALA A 228 -4.95 8.77 -12.02
N GLU A 229 -6.04 8.41 -12.70
CA GLU A 229 -6.47 7.01 -12.86
C GLU A 229 -5.43 6.20 -13.62
N PHE A 230 -4.83 6.79 -14.66
CA PHE A 230 -3.71 6.16 -15.37
C PHE A 230 -2.59 5.78 -14.40
N PHE A 231 -2.11 6.74 -13.58
CA PHE A 231 -1.04 6.49 -12.63
C PHE A 231 -1.38 5.40 -11.61
N ALA A 232 -2.59 5.41 -11.07
CA ALA A 232 -3.03 4.41 -10.11
C ALA A 232 -3.11 3.01 -10.74
N VAL A 233 -3.71 2.89 -11.93
CA VAL A 233 -3.83 1.62 -12.67
C VAL A 233 -2.46 1.06 -13.05
N VAL A 234 -1.54 1.87 -13.59
CA VAL A 234 -0.21 1.36 -13.96
C VAL A 234 0.63 1.00 -12.74
N THR A 235 0.37 1.61 -11.58
CA THR A 235 0.98 1.22 -10.30
C THR A 235 0.49 -0.16 -9.84
N GLU A 236 -0.79 -0.48 -9.99
CA GLU A 236 -1.30 -1.84 -9.74
C GLU A 236 -0.59 -2.87 -10.63
N TYR A 237 -0.53 -2.60 -11.94
CA TYR A 237 0.15 -3.48 -12.90
C TYR A 237 1.64 -3.67 -12.55
N PHE A 238 2.30 -2.62 -12.09
CA PHE A 238 3.71 -2.64 -11.73
C PHE A 238 4.01 -3.58 -10.56
N PHE A 239 3.10 -3.70 -9.58
CA PHE A 239 3.30 -4.60 -8.43
C PHE A 239 2.69 -5.99 -8.63
N GLU A 240 1.58 -6.11 -9.37
CA GLU A 240 0.87 -7.38 -9.57
C GLU A 240 1.42 -8.18 -10.77
N LYS A 241 1.71 -7.53 -11.91
CA LYS A 241 2.27 -8.17 -13.13
C LYS A 241 3.41 -7.35 -13.77
N PRO A 242 4.52 -7.12 -13.07
CA PRO A 242 5.68 -6.42 -13.61
C PRO A 242 6.27 -7.06 -14.86
N GLU A 243 6.15 -8.38 -15.04
CA GLU A 243 6.65 -9.08 -16.24
C GLU A 243 5.91 -8.63 -17.49
N ASN A 244 4.56 -8.68 -17.47
CA ASN A 244 3.72 -8.26 -18.58
C ASN A 244 3.90 -6.77 -18.87
N LEU A 245 3.95 -5.94 -17.81
CA LEU A 245 4.14 -4.50 -17.99
C LEU A 245 5.50 -4.20 -18.64
N GLN A 246 6.57 -4.92 -18.28
CA GLN A 246 7.86 -4.73 -18.94
C GLN A 246 7.87 -5.25 -20.39
N GLU A 247 7.20 -6.36 -20.67
CA GLU A 247 7.14 -6.94 -22.01
C GLU A 247 6.35 -6.05 -22.99
N ASN A 248 5.17 -5.60 -22.57
CA ASN A 248 4.24 -4.84 -23.42
C ASN A 248 4.51 -3.34 -23.38
N HIS A 249 4.97 -2.80 -22.24
CA HIS A 249 5.22 -1.36 -22.03
C HIS A 249 6.60 -1.10 -21.40
N PRO A 250 7.70 -1.46 -22.08
CA PRO A 250 9.05 -1.43 -21.49
C PRO A 250 9.50 -0.03 -21.04
N GLU A 251 9.14 1.02 -21.78
CA GLU A 251 9.48 2.40 -21.42
C GLU A 251 8.75 2.85 -20.14
N LEU A 252 7.45 2.59 -20.06
CA LEU A 252 6.63 2.85 -18.87
C LEU A 252 7.15 2.09 -17.64
N TYR A 253 7.47 0.80 -17.79
CA TYR A 253 8.04 -0.01 -16.72
C TYR A 253 9.36 0.57 -16.18
N GLN A 254 10.24 1.06 -17.07
CA GLN A 254 11.50 1.68 -16.67
C GLN A 254 11.29 3.00 -15.92
N LEU A 255 10.34 3.82 -16.36
CA LEU A 255 9.99 5.05 -15.67
C LEU A 255 9.44 4.77 -14.27
N LEU A 256 8.50 3.83 -14.13
CA LEU A 256 7.95 3.42 -12.83
C LEU A 256 9.03 2.83 -11.91
N THR A 257 9.95 2.03 -12.45
CA THR A 257 11.09 1.48 -11.71
C THR A 257 11.94 2.59 -11.07
N ARG A 258 12.18 3.67 -11.82
CA ARG A 258 12.94 4.82 -11.34
C ARG A 258 12.12 5.70 -10.39
N ALA A 259 10.87 5.98 -10.72
CA ALA A 259 9.95 6.79 -9.93
C ALA A 259 9.71 6.19 -8.54
N LEU A 260 9.28 4.93 -8.49
CA LEU A 260 8.97 4.21 -7.25
C LEU A 260 10.21 3.65 -6.56
N ARG A 261 11.40 3.72 -7.21
CA ARG A 261 12.68 3.19 -6.69
C ARG A 261 12.61 1.70 -6.34
N GLN A 262 11.85 0.94 -7.11
CA GLN A 262 11.59 -0.48 -6.89
C GLN A 262 11.70 -1.23 -8.21
N ASN A 263 12.03 -2.53 -8.16
CA ASN A 263 12.02 -3.39 -9.35
C ASN A 263 11.31 -4.71 -9.01
N PRO A 264 9.96 -4.74 -9.06
CA PRO A 264 9.17 -5.91 -8.65
C PRO A 264 9.49 -7.16 -9.46
N LYS A 265 9.73 -7.07 -10.79
CA LYS A 265 10.15 -8.23 -11.59
C LYS A 265 11.42 -8.89 -11.02
N LYS A 266 12.45 -8.08 -10.75
CA LYS A 266 13.70 -8.60 -10.19
C LYS A 266 13.49 -9.21 -8.80
N ARG A 267 12.52 -8.72 -8.02
CA ARG A 267 12.18 -9.29 -6.70
C ARG A 267 11.53 -10.66 -6.84
N PHE A 268 10.52 -10.81 -7.70
CA PHE A 268 9.83 -12.09 -7.88
C PHE A 268 10.72 -13.16 -8.51
N LEU A 269 11.60 -12.79 -9.45
CA LEU A 269 12.56 -13.70 -10.08
C LEU A 269 13.74 -14.12 -9.18
N ARG A 270 13.86 -13.56 -7.97
CA ARG A 270 14.94 -13.91 -7.04
C ARG A 270 14.77 -15.30 -6.45
N PHE A 271 13.54 -15.77 -6.35
CA PHE A 271 13.21 -17.02 -5.68
C PHE A 271 13.01 -18.14 -6.69
N ALA A 272 13.27 -19.38 -6.27
CA ALA A 272 13.06 -20.56 -7.12
C ALA A 272 11.59 -20.78 -7.51
N ILE A 273 10.66 -20.22 -6.73
CA ILE A 273 9.22 -20.24 -6.97
C ILE A 273 8.71 -18.81 -6.82
N ASP A 274 7.89 -18.37 -7.77
CA ASP A 274 7.22 -17.08 -7.71
C ASP A 274 6.28 -17.02 -6.47
N PRO A 275 6.48 -16.08 -5.54
CA PRO A 275 5.61 -15.91 -4.38
C PRO A 275 4.10 -15.79 -4.68
N ARG A 276 3.72 -15.22 -5.83
CA ARG A 276 2.32 -15.07 -6.24
C ARG A 276 1.69 -16.43 -6.56
N GLU A 277 2.39 -17.24 -7.35
CA GLU A 277 2.00 -18.62 -7.65
C GLU A 277 1.97 -19.48 -6.39
N TRP A 278 2.94 -19.27 -5.49
CA TRP A 278 2.96 -19.95 -4.20
C TRP A 278 1.70 -19.68 -3.37
N LEU A 279 1.28 -18.42 -3.23
CA LEU A 279 0.05 -18.08 -2.51
C LEU A 279 -1.19 -18.73 -3.12
N LYS A 280 -1.26 -18.85 -4.46
CA LYS A 280 -2.32 -19.61 -5.13
C LYS A 280 -2.30 -21.09 -4.72
N THR A 281 -1.12 -21.71 -4.64
CA THR A 281 -1.00 -23.13 -4.23
C THR A 281 -1.33 -23.38 -2.76
N LEU A 282 -0.98 -22.48 -1.84
CA LEU A 282 -1.37 -22.60 -0.44
C LEU A 282 -2.90 -22.57 -0.27
N ARG A 283 -3.58 -21.73 -1.05
CA ARG A 283 -5.04 -21.57 -0.99
C ARG A 283 -5.79 -22.72 -1.65
N SER A 284 -5.19 -23.40 -2.64
CA SER A 284 -5.82 -24.53 -3.33
C SER A 284 -5.87 -25.84 -2.51
N LYS A 285 -5.62 -25.79 -1.19
CA LYS A 285 -5.60 -26.92 -0.25
C LYS A 285 -4.53 -27.99 -0.52
N ARG A 286 -3.52 -27.71 -1.35
CA ARG A 286 -2.39 -28.63 -1.52
C ARG A 286 -1.62 -28.71 -0.19
N LYS A 287 -1.66 -29.88 0.46
CA LYS A 287 -0.90 -30.12 1.69
C LYS A 287 0.59 -30.27 1.34
N PHE A 288 1.42 -29.35 1.81
CA PHE A 288 2.87 -29.48 1.74
C PHE A 288 3.35 -30.46 2.83
N GLY A 289 4.20 -31.40 2.42
CA GLY A 289 4.88 -32.31 3.33
C GLY A 289 5.85 -31.54 4.24
N ARG A 290 6.01 -32.00 5.49
CA ARG A 290 6.91 -31.39 6.49
C ARG A 290 8.33 -31.12 5.96
N ASN A 291 8.86 -32.02 5.12
CA ASN A 291 10.22 -31.93 4.60
C ASN A 291 10.29 -31.36 3.18
N ASP A 292 9.17 -30.96 2.58
CA ASP A 292 9.17 -30.36 1.25
C ASP A 292 10.00 -29.07 1.29
N PRO A 293 10.71 -28.72 0.19
CA PRO A 293 11.34 -27.42 0.08
C PRO A 293 10.32 -26.32 0.42
N CYS A 294 10.69 -25.39 1.30
CA CYS A 294 9.80 -24.29 1.68
C CYS A 294 9.52 -23.49 0.40
N PRO A 295 8.26 -23.45 -0.04
CA PRO A 295 7.96 -22.82 -1.32
C PRO A 295 7.92 -21.28 -1.21
N CYS A 296 8.11 -20.75 0.00
CA CYS A 296 8.42 -19.36 0.33
C CYS A 296 9.78 -18.86 -0.20
N GLY A 297 10.55 -19.71 -0.88
CA GLY A 297 11.85 -19.37 -1.47
C GLY A 297 12.99 -19.20 -0.46
N SER A 298 12.79 -19.52 0.81
CA SER A 298 13.83 -19.39 1.86
C SER A 298 14.98 -20.39 1.72
N GLY A 299 14.85 -21.39 0.84
CA GLY A 299 15.80 -22.50 0.71
C GLY A 299 15.77 -23.51 1.86
N LYS A 300 14.95 -23.29 2.91
CA LYS A 300 14.76 -24.20 4.05
C LYS A 300 13.66 -25.21 3.76
N LYS A 301 13.50 -26.25 4.59
CA LYS A 301 12.33 -27.15 4.53
C LYS A 301 11.08 -26.42 5.06
N TYR A 302 9.89 -26.82 4.61
CA TYR A 302 8.62 -26.23 5.03
C TYR A 302 8.47 -26.23 6.57
N LYS A 303 8.87 -27.33 7.24
CA LYS A 303 8.93 -27.40 8.71
C LYS A 303 9.84 -26.38 9.39
N ASP A 304 10.97 -26.07 8.77
CA ASP A 304 12.02 -25.21 9.33
C ASP A 304 11.78 -23.73 8.97
N CYS A 305 10.67 -23.44 8.29
CA CYS A 305 10.36 -22.10 7.81
C CYS A 305 8.93 -21.63 8.11
N HIS A 306 7.91 -22.48 7.94
CA HIS A 306 6.48 -22.10 8.01
C HIS A 306 5.63 -23.00 8.91
N LEU A 307 6.20 -24.10 9.42
CA LEU A 307 5.50 -25.10 10.25
C LEU A 307 5.99 -25.06 11.71
N GLN A 308 6.86 -24.12 12.07
CA GLN A 308 7.27 -23.88 13.45
C GLN A 308 6.19 -23.10 14.21
N GLN A 309 5.13 -23.79 14.61
CA GLN A 309 4.37 -23.51 15.83
C GLN A 309 3.67 -24.81 16.24
N THR A 310 4.41 -25.72 16.88
CA THR A 310 3.89 -26.72 17.83
C THR A 310 5.07 -27.54 18.33
N VAL A 311 5.79 -27.03 19.32
CA VAL A 311 6.33 -27.90 20.37
C VAL A 311 6.00 -27.23 21.70
N VAL A 312 4.99 -27.82 22.33
CA VAL A 312 4.69 -27.77 23.75
C VAL A 312 5.97 -28.00 24.56
N THR A 313 6.32 -27.05 25.43
CA THR A 313 6.41 -27.19 26.90
C THR A 313 6.65 -25.83 27.51
#